data_AF-A0A5B8BUH7-F1
#
_entry.id   AF-A0A5B8BUH7-F1
#
_cell.length_a   1.000
_cell.length_b   1.000
_cell.length_c   1.000
_cell.angle_alpha   90.00
_cell.angle_beta   90.00
_cell.angle_gamma   90.00
#
_symmetry.space_group_name_H-M   'P 1'
#
loop_
_entity.id
_entity.type
_entity.pdbx_description
1 polymer ?
#
loop_
_entity_poly.entity_id
_entity_poly.type
_entity_poly.pdbx_seq_one_letter_code
_entity_poly.pdbx_strand_id
1 'polypeptide(L)'
;MIRPRTLMVSPLILPLLLLVLLLILPAPPLVAQGVNPSKAEVNAFTGADRNKDGMLTRKEFRSFVRAMAKAGQSTAKTIVTFGAYGYAFRRVDANRDGLASPAELRGADEAYKRE
;
A
#
# COMPACT_ATOMS: atom_id res chain seq x y z
N MET A 1 25.11 -32.55 -57.42
CA MET A 1 25.61 -31.95 -56.16
C MET A 1 24.45 -31.29 -55.43
N ILE A 2 24.33 -31.60 -54.14
CA ILE A 2 23.17 -31.36 -53.27
C ILE A 2 23.19 -29.91 -52.75
N ARG A 3 22.04 -29.21 -52.78
CA ARG A 3 21.88 -27.86 -52.22
C ARG A 3 21.81 -27.93 -50.69
N PRO A 4 22.54 -27.08 -49.93
CA PRO A 4 22.28 -26.95 -48.50
C PRO A 4 21.04 -26.08 -48.25
N ARG A 5 20.09 -26.65 -47.52
CA ARG A 5 18.85 -26.05 -47.06
C ARG A 5 19.16 -25.30 -45.75
N THR A 6 19.41 -24.00 -45.83
CA THR A 6 19.65 -23.18 -44.63
C THR A 6 18.36 -23.07 -43.83
N LEU A 7 18.37 -23.57 -42.59
CA LEU A 7 17.27 -23.50 -41.64
C LEU A 7 17.10 -22.03 -41.18
N MET A 8 15.96 -21.41 -41.51
CA MET A 8 15.52 -20.15 -40.92
C MET A 8 15.13 -20.42 -39.46
N VAL A 9 15.95 -20.01 -38.50
CA VAL A 9 15.56 -19.89 -37.10
C VAL A 9 14.89 -18.52 -36.89
N SER A 10 13.63 -18.55 -36.47
CA SER A 10 12.73 -17.41 -36.34
C SER A 10 13.27 -16.30 -35.40
N PRO A 11 13.19 -15.00 -35.77
CA PRO A 11 13.73 -13.90 -34.95
C PRO A 11 12.81 -13.48 -33.79
N LEU A 12 11.73 -14.21 -33.50
CA LEU A 12 10.62 -13.72 -32.66
C LEU A 12 10.73 -14.01 -31.16
N ILE A 13 11.76 -14.73 -30.70
CA ILE A 13 11.86 -15.19 -29.30
C ILE A 13 12.70 -14.24 -28.43
N LEU A 14 13.55 -13.40 -29.04
CA LEU A 14 14.49 -12.54 -28.29
C LEU A 14 13.94 -11.25 -27.65
N PRO A 15 12.86 -10.57 -28.12
CA PRO A 15 12.41 -9.34 -27.46
C PRO A 15 11.51 -9.59 -26.25
N LEU A 16 10.95 -10.81 -26.09
CA LEU A 16 9.97 -11.10 -25.04
C LEU A 16 10.62 -11.34 -23.66
N LEU A 17 11.87 -11.81 -23.62
CA LEU A 17 12.58 -12.10 -22.37
C LEU A 17 13.10 -10.82 -21.67
N LEU A 18 13.39 -9.76 -22.42
CA LEU A 18 13.91 -8.49 -21.88
C LEU A 18 12.81 -7.62 -21.25
N LEU A 19 11.55 -7.76 -21.69
CA LEU A 19 10.41 -6.98 -21.18
C LEU A 19 9.87 -7.51 -19.84
N VAL A 20 10.04 -8.81 -19.55
CA VAL A 20 9.60 -9.42 -18.28
C VAL A 20 10.59 -9.14 -17.15
N LEU A 21 11.87 -8.92 -17.44
CA LEU A 21 12.89 -8.67 -16.42
C LEU A 21 12.84 -7.24 -15.83
N LEU A 22 12.17 -6.28 -16.48
CA LEU A 22 12.01 -4.92 -15.96
C LEU A 22 10.80 -4.75 -15.01
N LEU A 23 9.96 -5.79 -14.85
CA LEU A 23 8.72 -5.70 -14.05
C LEU A 23 8.88 -6.12 -12.58
N ILE A 24 10.06 -6.56 -12.17
CA ILE A 24 10.34 -7.05 -10.80
C ILE A 24 11.41 -6.19 -10.13
N LEU A 25 11.48 -4.88 -10.43
CA LEU A 25 12.22 -3.97 -9.57
C LEU A 25 11.40 -3.82 -8.28
N PRO A 26 11.83 -4.32 -7.12
CA PRO A 26 11.25 -3.88 -5.87
C PRO A 26 11.44 -2.36 -5.84
N ALA A 27 10.35 -1.60 -5.82
CA ALA A 27 10.43 -0.17 -5.58
C ALA A 27 11.28 0.01 -4.32
N PRO A 28 12.38 0.79 -4.35
CA PRO A 28 13.15 1.03 -3.15
C PRO A 28 12.16 1.54 -2.10
N PRO A 29 12.18 1.04 -0.85
CA PRO A 29 11.37 1.63 0.18
C PRO A 29 11.77 3.10 0.22
N LEU A 30 10.86 4.00 -0.15
CA LEU A 30 11.03 5.41 0.15
C LEU A 30 11.07 5.46 1.67
N VAL A 31 12.29 5.45 2.20
CA VAL A 31 12.55 5.60 3.62
C VAL A 31 11.95 6.95 3.96
N ALA A 32 10.78 6.92 4.60
CA ALA A 32 10.06 8.10 5.03
C ALA A 32 10.98 8.87 5.97
N GLN A 33 11.58 9.94 5.44
CA GLN A 33 12.46 10.83 6.18
C GLN A 33 11.64 11.52 7.28
N GLY A 34 11.99 11.27 8.55
CA GLY A 34 11.73 12.18 9.66
C GLY A 34 10.31 12.29 10.20
N VAL A 35 9.61 11.18 10.47
CA VAL A 35 8.32 11.23 11.17
C VAL A 35 8.31 10.28 12.36
N ASN A 36 8.13 10.84 13.56
CA ASN A 36 8.06 10.08 14.81
C ASN A 36 6.56 9.85 15.12
N PRO A 37 6.04 8.62 14.94
CA PRO A 37 4.61 8.36 15.16
C PRO A 37 4.26 8.59 16.64
N SER A 38 3.05 9.09 16.88
CA SER A 38 2.59 9.27 18.27
C SER A 38 2.43 7.91 18.96
N LYS A 39 2.61 7.86 20.29
CA LYS A 39 2.38 6.62 21.05
C LYS A 39 0.97 6.05 20.83
N ALA A 40 -0.03 6.93 20.66
CA ALA A 40 -1.40 6.53 20.37
C ALA A 40 -1.52 5.84 19.01
N GLU A 41 -0.86 6.37 17.98
CA GLU A 41 -0.83 5.80 16.63
C GLU A 41 -0.15 4.43 16.63
N VAL A 42 1.01 4.32 17.30
CA VAL A 42 1.71 3.03 17.43
C VAL A 42 0.85 1.99 18.14
N ASN A 43 0.24 2.35 19.27
CA ASN A 43 -0.64 1.45 20.03
C ASN A 43 -1.90 1.06 19.23
N ALA A 44 -2.49 2.00 18.50
CA ALA A 44 -3.65 1.74 17.65
C ALA A 44 -3.29 0.80 16.50
N PHE A 45 -2.14 1.02 15.85
CA PHE A 45 -1.68 0.20 14.73
C PHE A 45 -1.38 -1.23 15.20
N THR A 46 -0.50 -1.37 16.18
CA THR A 46 -0.11 -2.68 16.74
C THR A 46 -1.28 -3.44 17.37
N GLY A 47 -2.27 -2.75 17.94
CA GLY A 47 -3.49 -3.38 18.45
C GLY A 47 -4.50 -3.77 17.36
N ALA A 48 -4.41 -3.16 16.19
CA ALA A 48 -5.27 -3.43 15.04
C ALA A 48 -4.71 -4.52 14.12
N ASP A 49 -3.41 -4.53 13.86
CA ASP A 49 -2.68 -5.53 13.08
C ASP A 49 -2.65 -6.88 13.81
N ARG A 50 -3.61 -7.76 13.49
CA ARG A 50 -3.83 -9.01 14.23
C ARG A 50 -2.94 -10.12 13.72
N ASN A 51 -2.72 -10.17 12.42
CA ASN A 51 -1.83 -11.13 11.79
C ASN A 51 -0.36 -10.72 11.87
N LYS A 52 -0.05 -9.48 12.29
CA LYS A 52 1.30 -8.95 12.52
C LYS A 52 2.14 -8.92 11.25
N ASP A 53 1.51 -8.62 10.12
CA ASP A 53 2.20 -8.50 8.84
C ASP A 53 2.72 -7.08 8.58
N GLY A 54 2.46 -6.14 9.49
CA GLY A 54 2.89 -4.76 9.36
C GLY A 54 2.00 -3.92 8.43
N MET A 55 0.86 -4.46 8.00
CA MET A 55 -0.14 -3.83 7.16
C MET A 55 -1.52 -3.95 7.81
N LEU A 56 -2.49 -3.14 7.37
CA LEU A 56 -3.87 -3.28 7.84
C LEU A 56 -4.78 -3.71 6.72
N THR A 57 -5.43 -4.85 6.88
CA THR A 57 -6.59 -5.21 6.05
C THR A 57 -7.75 -4.25 6.31
N ARG A 58 -8.78 -4.25 5.44
CA ARG A 58 -10.02 -3.49 5.66
C ARG A 58 -10.71 -3.75 7.00
N LYS A 59 -10.55 -4.94 7.57
CA LYS A 59 -11.13 -5.30 8.87
C LYS A 59 -10.32 -4.66 9.99
N GLU A 60 -9.00 -4.74 9.92
CA GLU A 60 -8.09 -4.21 10.93
C GLU A 60 -8.06 -2.68 10.90
N PHE A 61 -8.11 -2.08 9.71
CA PHE A 61 -8.26 -0.64 9.53
C PHE A 61 -9.45 -0.06 10.30
N ARG A 62 -10.60 -0.76 10.34
CA ARG A 62 -11.75 -0.31 11.13
C ARG A 62 -11.45 -0.25 12.62
N SER A 63 -10.71 -1.23 13.14
CA SER A 63 -10.27 -1.24 14.54
C SER A 63 -9.27 -0.12 14.82
N PHE A 64 -8.32 0.09 13.90
CA PHE A 64 -7.36 1.20 13.97
C PHE A 64 -8.06 2.56 14.04
N VAL A 65 -8.98 2.84 13.10
CA VAL A 65 -9.74 4.11 13.07
C VAL A 65 -10.53 4.32 14.36
N ARG A 66 -11.19 3.28 14.89
CA ARG A 66 -11.91 3.39 16.17
C ARG A 66 -10.98 3.71 17.34
N ALA A 67 -9.79 3.09 17.39
CA ALA A 67 -8.79 3.39 18.40
C ALA A 67 -8.27 4.83 18.31
N MET A 68 -7.99 5.31 17.08
CA MET A 68 -7.56 6.68 16.84
C MET A 68 -8.64 7.71 17.19
N ALA A 69 -9.91 7.42 16.89
CA ALA A 69 -11.04 8.26 17.30
C ALA A 69 -11.14 8.37 18.83
N LYS A 70 -10.98 7.24 19.53
CA LYS A 70 -10.94 7.20 21.01
C LYS A 70 -9.73 7.96 21.57
N ALA A 71 -8.60 7.93 20.88
CA ALA A 71 -7.40 8.70 21.21
C ALA A 71 -7.52 10.20 20.87
N GLY A 72 -8.62 10.62 20.24
CA GLY A 72 -8.93 12.03 20.02
C GLY A 72 -8.73 12.54 18.59
N GLN A 73 -8.21 11.73 17.66
CA GLN A 73 -7.94 12.18 16.28
C GLN A 73 -9.24 12.59 15.58
N SER A 74 -9.30 13.84 15.10
CA SER A 74 -10.48 14.46 14.49
C SER A 74 -10.93 13.74 13.21
N THR A 75 -9.99 13.40 12.32
CA THR A 75 -10.27 12.65 11.08
C THR A 75 -10.92 11.31 11.38
N ALA A 76 -10.35 10.53 12.32
CA ALA A 76 -10.92 9.25 12.72
C ALA A 76 -12.30 9.40 13.36
N LYS A 77 -12.52 10.41 14.22
CA LYS A 77 -13.86 10.69 14.77
C LYS A 77 -14.88 10.91 13.66
N THR A 78 -14.54 11.72 12.67
CA THR A 78 -15.39 11.98 11.49
C THR A 78 -15.72 10.68 10.76
N ILE A 79 -14.72 9.84 10.49
CA ILE A 79 -14.93 8.54 9.83
C ILE A 79 -15.87 7.64 10.64
N VAL A 80 -15.70 7.58 11.97
CA VAL A 80 -16.57 6.80 12.87
C VAL A 80 -18.00 7.34 12.85
N THR A 81 -18.18 8.66 13.02
CA THR A 81 -19.49 9.32 13.06
C THR A 81 -20.30 9.08 11.80
N PHE A 82 -19.66 9.16 10.62
CA PHE A 82 -20.35 8.97 9.35
C PHE A 82 -20.30 7.53 8.81
N GLY A 83 -19.69 6.60 9.55
CA GLY A 83 -19.50 5.22 9.09
C GLY A 83 -18.67 5.09 7.81
N ALA A 84 -17.84 6.09 7.49
CA ALA A 84 -17.20 6.27 6.19
C ALA A 84 -15.95 5.38 5.97
N TYR A 85 -15.84 4.25 6.66
CA TYR A 85 -14.65 3.39 6.66
C TYR A 85 -14.21 2.95 5.26
N GLY A 86 -15.16 2.58 4.40
CA GLY A 86 -14.85 2.15 3.03
C GLY A 86 -14.31 3.28 2.15
N TYR A 87 -14.82 4.50 2.34
CA TYR A 87 -14.31 5.69 1.64
C TYR A 87 -12.91 6.04 2.14
N ALA A 88 -12.72 6.09 3.46
CA ALA A 88 -11.42 6.35 4.08
C ALA A 88 -10.36 5.32 3.66
N PHE A 89 -10.71 4.03 3.66
CA PHE A 89 -9.79 2.98 3.23
C PHE A 89 -9.32 3.19 1.79
N ARG A 90 -10.24 3.49 0.85
CA ARG A 90 -9.87 3.78 -0.55
C ARG A 90 -8.98 5.01 -0.72
N ARG A 91 -9.05 5.97 0.21
CA ARG A 91 -8.17 7.15 0.20
C ARG A 91 -6.79 6.84 0.76
N VAL A 92 -6.71 5.91 1.70
CA VAL A 92 -5.46 5.42 2.30
C VAL A 92 -4.73 4.47 1.35
N ASP A 93 -5.41 3.46 0.81
CA ASP A 93 -4.90 2.44 -0.12
C ASP A 93 -4.54 3.06 -1.48
N ALA A 94 -3.44 3.80 -1.50
CA ALA A 94 -3.01 4.63 -2.61
C ALA A 94 -2.42 3.80 -3.73
N ASN A 95 -1.70 2.73 -3.38
CA ASN A 95 -1.13 1.78 -4.34
C ASN A 95 -2.17 0.75 -4.85
N ARG A 96 -3.36 0.69 -4.24
CA ARG A 96 -4.50 -0.19 -4.60
C ARG A 96 -4.19 -1.68 -4.43
N ASP A 97 -3.37 -2.05 -3.46
CA ASP A 97 -3.07 -3.44 -3.14
C ASP A 97 -4.11 -4.07 -2.18
N GLY A 98 -5.06 -3.27 -1.68
CA GLY A 98 -6.12 -3.73 -0.79
C GLY A 98 -5.69 -3.82 0.69
N LEU A 99 -4.50 -3.32 1.01
CA LEU A 99 -3.94 -3.17 2.34
C LEU A 99 -3.71 -1.67 2.63
N ALA A 100 -3.40 -1.36 3.89
CA ALA A 100 -3.02 -0.03 4.30
C ALA A 100 -1.71 -0.10 5.06
N SER A 101 -0.65 0.41 4.44
CA SER A 101 0.67 0.52 5.06
C SER A 101 0.75 1.70 6.04
N PRO A 102 1.71 1.70 6.98
CA PRO A 102 1.97 2.85 7.84
C PRO A 102 2.26 4.15 7.06
N ALA A 103 2.93 4.04 5.91
CA ALA A 103 3.25 5.19 5.07
C ALA A 103 1.98 5.78 4.43
N GLU A 104 1.11 4.93 3.92
CA GLU A 104 -0.17 5.32 3.33
C GLU A 104 -1.13 5.95 4.34
N LEU A 105 -1.21 5.37 5.54
CA LEU A 105 -2.03 5.93 6.63
C LEU A 105 -1.64 7.37 6.96
N ARG A 106 -0.33 7.63 7.06
CA ARG A 106 0.17 8.99 7.32
C ARG A 106 -0.01 9.90 6.13
N GLY A 107 0.34 9.43 4.92
CA GLY A 107 0.18 10.21 3.70
C GLY A 107 -1.26 10.68 3.50
N ALA A 108 -2.24 9.83 3.77
CA ALA A 108 -3.65 10.18 3.68
C ALA A 108 -4.10 11.15 4.79
N ASP A 109 -3.65 10.98 6.04
CA ASP A 109 -3.98 11.91 7.14
C ASP A 109 -3.37 13.31 6.90
N GLU A 110 -2.14 13.37 6.40
CA GLU A 110 -1.51 14.63 6.01
C GLU A 110 -2.22 15.29 4.82
N ALA A 111 -2.58 14.52 3.79
CA ALA A 111 -3.32 15.05 2.65
C ALA A 111 -4.66 15.65 3.09
N TYR A 112 -5.39 14.93 3.95
CA TYR A 112 -6.67 15.41 4.50
C TYR A 112 -6.54 16.69 5.32
N LYS A 113 -5.46 16.88 6.07
CA LYS A 113 -5.23 18.10 6.87
C LYS A 113 -4.87 19.33 6.05
N ARG A 114 -4.47 19.15 4.79
CA ARG A 114 -4.11 20.24 3.85
C ARG A 114 -5.29 20.68 2.98
N GLU A 115 -6.37 19.91 2.95
CA GLU A 115 -7.66 20.23 2.31
C GLU A 115 -8.49 21.16 3.21
#